data_AF-A0A925D8B8-F1
#
_entry.id   AF-A0A925D8B8-F1
#
_cell.length_a   1.000
_cell.length_b   1.000
_cell.length_c   1.000
_cell.angle_alpha   90.00
_cell.angle_beta   90.00
_cell.angle_gamma   90.00
#
_symmetry.space_group_name_H-M   'P 1'
#
loop_
_entity.id
_entity.type
_entity.pdbx_description
1 polymer ?
#
loop_
_entity_poly.entity_id
_entity_poly.type
_entity_poly.pdbx_seq_one_letter_code
_entity_poly.pdbx_strand_id
1 'polypeptide(L)'
;MKAVPGKPLITGPIGSASFQNTLVDMVDWYKRKVLGDPQRAPPAPIPTDVIKVKNVSGADRSAGQVLEIGTLVLTTLDRRNIWFNADTISHSVGRSYCVLPRPIPSGEIDDAHISGVCVAKVNIIATTDRYAFVEASSNVLKSGKTGQFKLLG
;
A
#
# COMPACT_ATOMS: atom_id res chain seq x y z
N MET A 1 14.85 21.92 54.50
CA MET A 1 13.40 21.66 54.35
C MET A 1 13.14 20.19 54.65
N LYS A 2 12.30 19.88 55.65
CA LYS A 2 11.92 18.49 55.99
C LYS A 2 10.80 18.02 55.06
N ALA A 3 10.95 16.85 54.44
CA ALA A 3 9.88 16.21 53.68
C ALA A 3 8.79 15.68 54.63
N VAL A 4 7.52 15.94 54.30
CA VAL A 4 6.35 15.49 55.06
C VAL A 4 5.78 14.25 54.37
N PRO A 5 5.48 13.15 55.09
CA PRO A 5 4.91 11.94 54.51
C PRO A 5 3.59 12.23 53.80
N GLY A 6 3.45 11.77 52.56
CA GLY A 6 2.24 11.97 51.74
C GLY A 6 2.29 13.12 50.73
N LYS A 7 3.36 13.93 50.70
CA LYS A 7 3.57 14.92 49.62
C LYS A 7 4.45 14.33 48.51
N PRO A 8 4.00 14.38 47.23
CA PRO A 8 4.82 13.94 46.12
C PRO A 8 6.10 14.79 46.01
N LEU A 9 7.24 14.13 45.76
CA LEU A 9 8.57 14.74 45.68
C LEU A 9 8.74 15.73 44.51
N ILE A 10 7.77 15.77 43.58
CA ILE A 10 7.74 16.67 42.42
C ILE A 10 6.36 17.35 42.39
N THR A 11 6.26 18.54 42.98
CA THR A 11 5.08 19.41 42.88
C THR A 11 5.13 20.21 41.57
N GLY A 12 4.86 19.53 40.46
CA GLY A 12 4.75 20.14 39.14
C GLY A 12 3.90 19.26 38.20
N PRO A 13 3.49 19.77 37.03
CA PRO A 13 2.63 19.05 36.08
C PRO A 13 3.21 17.70 35.64
N ILE A 14 4.54 17.55 35.68
CA ILE A 14 5.29 16.32 35.38
C ILE A 14 5.12 15.23 36.46
N GLY A 15 4.84 15.62 37.71
CA GLY A 15 4.59 14.70 38.83
C GLY A 15 3.12 14.35 39.01
N SER A 16 2.23 14.86 38.15
CA SER A 16 0.79 14.59 38.24
C SER A 16 0.45 13.17 37.75
N ALA A 17 -0.46 12.50 38.46
CA ALA A 17 -0.95 11.18 38.05
C ALA A 17 -1.55 11.19 36.64
N SER A 18 -2.18 12.29 36.21
CA SER A 18 -2.71 12.45 34.85
C SER A 18 -1.62 12.43 33.78
N PHE A 19 -0.49 13.11 34.03
CA PHE A 19 0.63 13.12 33.11
C PHE A 19 1.32 11.75 33.05
N GLN A 20 1.48 11.10 34.21
CA GLN A 20 2.03 9.75 34.28
C GLN A 20 1.15 8.73 33.56
N ASN A 21 -0.18 8.78 33.73
CA ASN A 21 -1.12 7.93 33.00
C ASN A 21 -1.03 8.18 31.49
N THR A 22 -0.93 9.44 31.07
CA THR A 22 -0.80 9.80 29.65
C THR A 22 0.50 9.26 29.04
N LEU A 23 1.61 9.31 29.79
CA LEU A 23 2.88 8.71 29.35
C LEU A 23 2.80 7.19 29.27
N VAL A 24 2.15 6.53 30.23
CA VAL A 24 1.93 5.07 30.20
C VAL A 24 1.08 4.69 28.99
N ASP A 25 0.00 5.42 28.72
CA ASP A 25 -0.87 5.19 27.55
C ASP A 25 -0.11 5.38 26.23
N MET A 26 0.75 6.39 26.13
CA MET A 26 1.60 6.62 24.96
C MET A 26 2.62 5.48 24.76
N VAL A 27 3.24 5.01 25.84
CA VAL A 27 4.21 3.91 25.79
C VAL A 27 3.50 2.60 25.41
N ASP A 28 2.32 2.34 25.95
CA ASP A 28 1.54 1.14 25.64
C ASP A 28 0.95 1.18 24.23
N TRP A 29 0.59 2.35 23.73
CA TRP A 29 0.24 2.53 22.32
C TRP A 29 1.44 2.28 21.40
N TYR A 30 2.61 2.83 21.74
CA TYR A 30 3.83 2.62 20.95
C TYR A 30 4.26 1.16 20.95
N LYS A 31 4.21 0.48 22.11
CA LYS A 31 4.45 -0.96 22.23
C LYS A 31 3.48 -1.76 21.38
N ARG A 32 2.18 -1.47 21.41
CA ARG A 32 1.18 -2.11 20.54
C ARG A 32 1.45 -1.89 19.05
N LYS A 33 1.95 -0.71 18.67
CA LYS A 33 2.28 -0.40 17.27
C LYS A 33 3.55 -1.12 16.78
N VAL A 34 4.57 -1.24 17.63
CA VAL A 34 5.87 -1.84 17.27
C VAL A 34 5.88 -3.36 17.44
N LEU A 35 5.27 -3.88 18.50
CA LEU A 35 5.21 -5.31 18.82
C LEU A 35 3.97 -6.01 18.23
N GLY A 36 3.04 -5.24 17.66
CA GLY A 36 1.74 -5.72 17.22
C GLY A 36 0.72 -5.78 18.36
N ASP A 37 -0.54 -5.57 18.03
CA ASP A 37 -1.66 -5.72 18.96
C ASP A 37 -2.06 -7.21 19.02
N PRO A 38 -1.94 -7.90 20.17
CA PRO A 38 -2.37 -9.30 20.29
C PRO A 38 -3.88 -9.47 20.10
N GLN A 39 -4.67 -8.39 20.18
CA GLN A 39 -6.14 -8.47 20.18
C GLN A 39 -6.77 -8.39 18.79
N ARG A 40 -5.97 -8.09 17.75
CA ARG A 40 -6.42 -8.11 16.36
C ARG A 40 -5.25 -8.52 15.48
N ALA A 41 -5.08 -9.83 15.29
CA ALA A 41 -4.22 -10.31 14.22
C ALA A 41 -4.64 -9.59 12.93
N PRO A 42 -3.73 -8.90 12.22
CA PRO A 42 -4.06 -8.38 10.91
C PRO A 42 -4.58 -9.55 10.07
N PRO A 43 -5.59 -9.33 9.21
CA PRO A 43 -6.04 -10.38 8.31
C PRO A 43 -4.81 -10.94 7.59
N ALA A 44 -4.75 -12.26 7.48
CA ALA A 44 -3.62 -12.92 6.80
C ALA A 44 -3.37 -12.21 5.47
N PRO A 45 -2.12 -11.86 5.14
CA PRO A 45 -1.81 -11.22 3.87
C PRO A 45 -2.38 -12.06 2.75
N ILE A 46 -3.18 -11.45 1.89
CA ILE A 46 -3.59 -12.09 0.66
C ILE A 46 -2.30 -12.40 -0.11
N PRO A 47 -2.11 -13.62 -0.62
CA PRO A 47 -0.90 -13.96 -1.36
C PRO A 47 -0.84 -13.10 -2.63
N THR A 48 -0.05 -12.03 -2.55
CA THR A 48 0.24 -11.10 -3.63
C THR A 48 1.71 -10.79 -3.65
N ASP A 49 2.30 -10.85 -4.83
CA ASP A 49 3.67 -10.42 -5.03
C ASP A 49 3.67 -8.89 -5.20
N VAL A 50 4.48 -8.22 -4.38
CA VAL A 50 4.58 -6.76 -4.31
C VAL A 50 5.98 -6.33 -4.73
N ILE A 51 6.05 -5.36 -5.62
CA ILE A 51 7.29 -4.67 -6.02
C ILE A 51 7.15 -3.18 -5.77
N LYS A 52 8.25 -2.43 -5.88
CA LYS A 52 8.18 -0.96 -5.89
C LYS A 52 8.13 -0.45 -7.32
N VAL A 53 7.30 0.55 -7.56
CA VAL A 53 7.22 1.22 -8.85
C VAL A 53 7.32 2.73 -8.69
N LYS A 54 8.08 3.36 -9.59
CA LYS A 54 8.11 4.80 -9.76
C LYS A 54 7.04 5.21 -10.76
N ASN A 55 6.11 6.07 -10.37
CA ASN A 55 5.12 6.61 -11.29
C ASN A 55 5.76 7.61 -12.25
N VAL A 56 5.99 7.21 -13.50
CA VAL A 56 6.52 8.08 -14.57
C VAL A 56 5.45 8.48 -15.59
N SER A 57 4.18 8.19 -15.31
CA SER A 57 3.05 8.39 -16.23
C SER A 57 2.62 9.84 -16.48
N GLY A 58 3.38 10.81 -15.98
CA GLY A 58 3.12 12.25 -16.13
C GLY A 58 1.92 12.81 -15.35
N ALA A 59 1.21 11.99 -14.56
CA ALA A 59 0.13 12.46 -13.70
C ALA A 59 -0.02 11.58 -12.44
N ASP A 60 -0.76 12.10 -11.46
CA ASP A 60 -1.10 11.37 -10.25
C ASP A 60 -1.98 10.16 -10.56
N ARG A 61 -1.72 9.06 -9.86
CA ARG A 61 -2.45 7.80 -10.03
C ARG A 61 -3.16 7.42 -8.76
N SER A 62 -4.40 6.96 -8.93
CA SER A 62 -5.28 6.57 -7.85
C SER A 62 -5.19 5.08 -7.58
N ALA A 63 -5.56 4.67 -6.36
CA ALA A 63 -5.65 3.26 -6.01
C ALA A 63 -6.54 2.48 -6.98
N GLY A 64 -6.15 1.23 -7.24
CA GLY A 64 -6.77 0.31 -8.18
C GLY A 64 -6.47 0.58 -9.65
N GLN A 65 -5.72 1.63 -10.00
CA GLN A 65 -5.30 1.84 -11.38
C GLN A 65 -4.20 0.86 -11.79
N VAL A 66 -4.12 0.63 -13.09
CA VAL A 66 -3.14 -0.27 -13.71
C VAL A 66 -2.12 0.55 -14.49
N LEU A 67 -0.85 0.20 -14.34
CA LEU A 67 0.27 0.80 -15.06
C LEU A 67 1.11 -0.28 -15.74
N GLU A 68 1.76 0.09 -16.84
CA GLU A 68 2.73 -0.75 -17.56
C GLU A 68 4.09 -0.66 -16.86
N ILE A 69 4.69 -1.82 -16.59
CA ILE A 69 6.02 -1.93 -15.98
C ILE A 69 7.06 -1.75 -17.09
N GLY A 70 7.90 -0.73 -16.93
CA GLY A 70 9.00 -0.41 -17.80
C GLY A 70 10.34 -0.93 -17.27
N THR A 71 11.34 -0.05 -17.31
CA THR A 71 12.74 -0.38 -16.99
C THR A 71 13.01 -0.43 -15.49
N LEU A 72 14.03 -1.21 -15.11
CA LEU A 72 14.52 -1.27 -13.73
C LEU A 72 15.12 0.10 -13.34
N VAL A 73 14.74 0.61 -12.17
CA VAL A 73 15.22 1.90 -11.63
C VAL A 73 16.63 1.75 -11.06
N LEU A 74 16.91 0.60 -10.46
CA LEU A 74 18.20 0.31 -9.84
C LEU A 74 19.09 -0.44 -10.83
N THR A 75 20.37 -0.14 -10.85
CA THR A 75 21.35 -0.85 -11.69
C THR A 75 21.83 -2.15 -11.06
N THR A 76 21.65 -2.29 -9.74
CA THR A 76 22.02 -3.48 -8.97
C THR A 76 20.85 -4.45 -8.83
N LEU A 77 21.12 -5.73 -9.12
CA LEU A 77 20.13 -6.79 -8.98
C LEU A 77 20.08 -7.26 -7.52
N ASP A 78 19.14 -6.72 -6.75
CA ASP A 78 18.88 -7.13 -5.38
C ASP A 78 17.42 -7.59 -5.23
N ARG A 79 17.23 -8.81 -4.73
CA ARG A 79 15.91 -9.40 -4.48
C ARG A 79 15.08 -8.56 -3.50
N ARG A 80 15.71 -7.78 -2.63
CA ARG A 80 15.03 -6.88 -1.68
C ARG A 80 14.60 -5.56 -2.32
N ASN A 81 15.20 -5.19 -3.45
CA ASN A 81 15.02 -3.90 -4.10
C ASN A 81 14.63 -4.07 -5.57
N ILE A 82 13.46 -4.67 -5.80
CA ILE A 82 12.86 -4.84 -7.12
C ILE A 82 12.07 -3.58 -7.46
N TRP A 83 12.73 -2.61 -8.10
CA TRP A 83 12.16 -1.28 -8.35
C TRP A 83 12.09 -1.01 -9.84
N PHE A 84 10.90 -0.75 -10.36
CA PHE A 84 10.68 -0.50 -11.79
C PHE A 84 10.05 0.87 -12.03
N ASN A 85 10.24 1.42 -13.22
CA ASN A 85 9.41 2.52 -13.70
C ASN A 85 8.04 1.98 -14.10
N ALA A 86 6.98 2.72 -13.81
CA ALA A 86 5.63 2.39 -14.23
C ALA A 86 5.01 3.58 -14.97
N ASP A 87 4.52 3.31 -16.18
CA ASP A 87 3.99 4.30 -17.11
C ASP A 87 2.55 3.94 -17.52
N THR A 88 1.91 4.86 -18.26
CA THR A 88 0.68 4.61 -19.00
C THR A 88 0.83 3.41 -19.95
N ILE A 89 -0.27 2.72 -20.17
CA ILE A 89 -0.30 1.51 -20.97
C ILE A 89 -0.13 1.88 -22.44
N SER A 90 1.02 1.54 -23.02
CA SER A 90 1.36 1.82 -24.41
C SER A 90 0.82 0.74 -25.35
N HIS A 91 0.88 -0.52 -24.90
CA HIS A 91 0.44 -1.70 -25.66
C HIS A 91 -0.46 -2.57 -24.79
N SER A 92 -1.47 -3.21 -25.37
CA SER A 92 -2.39 -4.09 -24.64
C SER A 92 -1.87 -5.53 -24.46
N VAL A 93 -0.85 -5.93 -25.22
CA VAL A 93 -0.32 -7.31 -25.23
C VAL A 93 1.22 -7.29 -25.23
N GLY A 94 1.82 -8.29 -24.59
CA GLY A 94 3.27 -8.52 -24.61
C GLY A 94 4.05 -7.67 -23.60
N ARG A 95 3.37 -6.98 -22.69
CA ARG A 95 3.96 -6.18 -21.62
C ARG A 95 3.54 -6.71 -20.24
N SER A 96 4.30 -6.29 -19.24
CA SER A 96 4.01 -6.58 -17.84
C SER A 96 3.25 -5.41 -17.23
N TYR A 97 2.25 -5.70 -16.40
CA TYR A 97 1.42 -4.67 -15.77
C TYR A 97 1.43 -4.84 -14.26
N CYS A 98 1.19 -3.75 -13.56
CA CYS A 98 1.04 -3.74 -12.11
C CYS A 98 -0.23 -2.98 -11.72
N VAL A 99 -0.81 -3.36 -10.59
CA VAL A 99 -1.98 -2.70 -10.00
C VAL A 99 -1.54 -1.92 -8.77
N LEU A 100 -1.98 -0.68 -8.65
CA LEU A 100 -1.63 0.18 -7.53
C LEU A 100 -2.56 -0.07 -6.33
N PRO A 101 -2.09 -0.57 -5.19
CA PRO A 101 -2.90 -0.70 -3.98
C PRO A 101 -3.25 0.66 -3.36
N ARG A 102 -2.38 1.67 -3.57
CA ARG A 102 -2.46 3.02 -2.98
C ARG A 102 -2.28 4.08 -4.06
N PRO A 103 -2.76 5.32 -3.85
CA PRO A 103 -2.50 6.41 -4.78
C PRO A 103 -1.00 6.78 -4.77
N ILE A 104 -0.44 7.06 -5.96
CA ILE A 104 0.96 7.45 -6.14
C ILE A 104 1.00 8.77 -6.93
N PRO A 105 1.52 9.87 -6.36
CA PRO A 105 1.73 11.11 -7.09
C PRO A 105 2.70 10.94 -8.26
N SER A 106 2.70 11.86 -9.22
CA SER A 106 3.66 11.83 -10.32
C SER A 106 5.11 11.95 -9.82
N GLY A 107 5.99 11.07 -10.29
CA GLY A 107 7.42 11.03 -9.91
C GLY A 107 7.74 10.27 -8.62
N GLU A 108 6.73 9.93 -7.83
CA GLU A 108 6.89 9.23 -6.55
C GLU A 108 7.01 7.71 -6.71
N ILE A 109 7.52 7.05 -5.67
CA ILE A 109 7.72 5.60 -5.62
C ILE A 109 6.81 5.01 -4.53
N ASP A 110 6.06 3.98 -4.88
CA ASP A 110 5.30 3.20 -3.91
C ASP A 110 5.17 1.74 -4.33
N ASP A 111 4.52 0.95 -3.49
CA ASP A 111 4.26 -0.46 -3.72
C ASP A 111 3.24 -0.67 -4.86
N ALA A 112 3.42 -1.71 -5.66
CA ALA A 112 2.47 -2.18 -6.64
C ALA A 112 2.40 -3.71 -6.69
N HIS A 113 1.21 -4.23 -6.99
CA HIS A 113 0.95 -5.67 -7.06
C HIS A 113 1.15 -6.15 -8.49
N ILE A 114 1.91 -7.24 -8.66
CA ILE A 114 2.21 -7.82 -9.99
C ILE A 114 1.58 -9.19 -10.21
N SER A 115 1.21 -9.87 -9.12
CA SER A 115 0.71 -11.23 -9.14
C SER A 115 -0.12 -11.50 -7.89
N GLY A 116 -1.01 -12.49 -7.96
CA GLY A 116 -1.93 -12.86 -6.91
C GLY A 116 -3.27 -12.12 -6.99
N VAL A 117 -3.95 -12.00 -5.85
CA VAL A 117 -5.30 -11.42 -5.77
C VAL A 117 -5.23 -9.97 -5.31
N CYS A 118 -5.64 -9.02 -6.15
CA CYS A 118 -5.63 -7.60 -5.85
C CYS A 118 -6.96 -6.91 -6.17
N VAL A 119 -7.15 -5.72 -5.60
CA VAL A 119 -8.29 -4.85 -5.91
C VAL A 119 -7.89 -3.88 -7.01
N ALA A 120 -8.61 -3.92 -8.13
CA ALA A 120 -8.38 -3.06 -9.28
C ALA A 120 -9.67 -2.34 -9.70
N LYS A 121 -9.53 -1.19 -10.35
CA LYS A 121 -10.62 -0.50 -11.03
C LYS A 121 -10.87 -1.20 -12.35
N VAL A 122 -12.12 -1.60 -12.57
CA VAL A 122 -12.56 -2.28 -13.79
C VAL A 122 -13.82 -1.58 -14.31
N ASN A 123 -13.81 -1.27 -15.59
CA ASN A 123 -15.00 -0.85 -16.33
C ASN A 123 -15.75 -2.09 -16.82
N ILE A 124 -16.91 -2.36 -16.21
CA ILE A 124 -17.74 -3.52 -16.52
C ILE A 124 -18.68 -3.20 -17.68
N ILE A 125 -18.47 -3.87 -18.82
CA ILE A 125 -19.31 -3.79 -20.02
C ILE A 125 -20.53 -4.72 -19.89
N ALA A 126 -20.32 -5.95 -19.45
CA ALA A 126 -21.37 -6.92 -19.23
C ALA A 126 -21.18 -7.64 -17.89
N THR A 127 -22.27 -7.86 -17.16
CA THR A 127 -22.24 -8.56 -15.85
C THR A 127 -21.88 -10.04 -15.96
N THR A 128 -21.92 -10.60 -17.17
CA THR A 128 -21.50 -11.98 -17.45
C THR A 128 -19.99 -12.12 -17.68
N ASP A 129 -19.27 -11.01 -17.82
CA ASP A 129 -17.82 -11.04 -18.07
C ASP A 129 -17.08 -11.57 -16.84
N ARG A 130 -16.22 -12.56 -17.07
CA ARG A 130 -15.40 -13.20 -16.01
C ARG A 130 -13.94 -12.82 -16.09
N TYR A 131 -13.57 -12.00 -17.07
CA TYR A 131 -12.20 -11.58 -17.30
C TYR A 131 -12.13 -10.08 -17.55
N ALA A 132 -10.94 -9.54 -17.40
CA ALA A 132 -10.60 -8.20 -17.73
C ALA A 132 -9.24 -8.13 -18.43
N PHE A 133 -9.08 -7.11 -19.25
CA PHE A 133 -7.88 -6.85 -20.03
C PHE A 133 -7.53 -5.36 -19.96
N VAL A 134 -6.27 -5.07 -20.25
CA VAL A 134 -5.78 -3.70 -20.38
C VAL A 134 -6.11 -3.14 -21.76
N GLU A 135 -6.42 -1.86 -21.82
CA GLU A 135 -6.62 -1.12 -23.06
C GLU A 135 -5.53 -0.07 -23.18
N ALA A 136 -4.97 0.11 -24.38
CA ALA A 136 -3.93 1.11 -24.60
C ALA A 136 -4.46 2.51 -24.24
N SER A 137 -3.62 3.32 -23.61
CA SER A 137 -3.96 4.64 -23.08
C SER A 137 -5.05 4.65 -21.99
N SER A 138 -5.44 3.49 -21.44
CA SER A 138 -6.31 3.39 -20.28
C SER A 138 -5.55 2.92 -19.06
N ASN A 139 -5.87 3.51 -17.90
CA ASN A 139 -5.31 3.09 -16.60
C ASN A 139 -6.32 2.32 -15.76
N VAL A 140 -7.43 1.91 -16.38
CA VAL A 140 -8.52 1.14 -15.80
C VAL A 140 -8.73 -0.09 -16.67
N LEU A 141 -8.92 -1.24 -16.03
CA LEU A 141 -9.17 -2.48 -16.75
C LEU A 141 -10.54 -2.45 -17.44
N LYS A 142 -10.68 -3.15 -18.54
CA LYS A 142 -11.93 -3.31 -19.27
C LYS A 142 -12.40 -4.76 -19.16
N SER A 143 -13.67 -4.99 -18.84
CA SER A 143 -14.20 -6.35 -18.76
C SER A 143 -14.36 -6.98 -20.14
N GLY A 144 -14.30 -8.31 -20.19
CA GLY A 144 -14.60 -9.09 -21.38
C GLY A 144 -14.74 -10.58 -21.10
N LYS A 145 -15.06 -11.33 -22.16
CA LYS A 145 -15.16 -12.80 -22.13
C LYS A 145 -13.80 -13.49 -21.99
N THR A 146 -12.72 -12.79 -22.33
CA THR A 146 -11.33 -13.24 -22.24
C THR A 146 -10.47 -12.11 -21.71
N GLY A 147 -9.34 -12.44 -21.10
CA GLY A 147 -8.43 -11.42 -20.56
C GLY A 147 -7.33 -12.01 -19.68
N GLN A 148 -6.35 -11.16 -19.38
CA GLN A 148 -5.19 -11.50 -18.54
C GLN A 148 -5.57 -11.56 -17.06
N PHE A 149 -6.60 -10.80 -16.66
CA PHE A 149 -7.05 -10.70 -15.29
C PHE A 149 -8.37 -11.45 -15.14
N LYS A 150 -8.41 -12.43 -14.23
CA LYS A 150 -9.67 -13.09 -13.88
C LYS A 150 -10.42 -12.22 -12.88
N LEU A 151 -11.68 -11.91 -13.17
CA LEU A 151 -12.54 -11.19 -12.23
C LEU A 151 -13.07 -12.16 -11.18
N LEU A 152 -12.90 -11.77 -9.92
CA LEU A 152 -13.48 -12.47 -8.78
C LEU A 152 -14.78 -11.77 -8.40
N GLY A 153 -15.83 -12.08 -9.17
CA GLY A 153 -17.20 -11.56 -9.04
C GLY A 153 -18.20 -12.62 -9.46
#